data_AF-A0A951RXR5-F1
#
_entry.id   AF-A0A951RXR5-F1
#
_cell.length_a   1.000
_cell.length_b   1.000
_cell.length_c   1.000
_cell.angle_alpha   90.00
_cell.angle_beta   90.00
_cell.angle_gamma   90.00
#
_symmetry.space_group_name_H-M   'P 1'
#
loop_
_entity.id
_entity.type
_entity.pdbx_description
1 polymer ?
#
loop_
_entity_poly.entity_id
_entity_poly.type
_entity_poly.pdbx_seq_one_letter_code
_entity_poly.pdbx_strand_id
1 'polypeptide(L)'
;MRTSTDPRIFGMCAVYLLKADPEAYTVIEDVLVKNFPDSLRNHPILMGLQQFSGNAVRDAEKEKVLSVLLSKGFLPGETVLFSFQRKNRDYPGMVMVRKRDGSFVKEQNEYFHAPQLARGIANLPFFLTKGNTPQGLYRMFGFGVSRNQSIGPTANIQMGMPVELSREKFFDNRKMKGDWSMEDYRQLLPESVRDYKPLYETYIAGSAGRNEIIAHGTTIDPSYYIGKPYYPMTPTEGCLCTKEFWDGKLIYSDQQRLINAMLSAGGAYGYVVVIELNDEQRPVVIDDVLQYLN
;
A
#
# COMPACT_ATOMS: atom_id res chain seq x y z
N MET A 1 13.27 11.29 -22.61
CA MET A 1 12.33 12.17 -21.85
C MET A 1 11.85 13.37 -22.67
N ARG A 2 12.74 14.30 -23.08
CA ARG A 2 12.38 15.62 -23.66
C ARG A 2 11.41 15.61 -24.85
N THR A 3 11.35 14.51 -25.60
CA THR A 3 10.49 14.35 -26.79
C THR A 3 9.44 13.25 -26.63
N SER A 4 9.37 12.58 -25.49
CA SER A 4 8.45 11.45 -25.28
C SER A 4 7.03 11.96 -25.10
N THR A 5 6.09 11.39 -25.86
CA THR A 5 4.64 11.60 -25.73
C THR A 5 3.94 10.42 -25.07
N ASP A 6 4.67 9.35 -24.71
CA ASP A 6 4.15 8.25 -23.90
C ASP A 6 4.27 8.59 -22.41
N PRO A 7 3.16 8.63 -21.64
CA PRO A 7 3.19 8.95 -20.20
C PRO A 7 4.00 7.98 -19.34
N ARG A 8 4.02 6.68 -19.67
CA ARG A 8 4.77 5.66 -18.90
C ARG A 8 6.26 5.81 -19.11
N ILE A 9 6.69 5.96 -20.38
CA ILE A 9 8.11 6.20 -20.70
C ILE A 9 8.56 7.52 -20.06
N PHE A 10 7.75 8.57 -20.17
CA PHE A 10 8.03 9.84 -19.52
C PHE A 10 8.15 9.70 -18.01
N GLY A 11 7.17 9.07 -17.36
CA GLY A 11 7.15 8.85 -15.91
C GLY A 11 8.35 8.06 -15.42
N MET A 12 8.75 6.99 -16.12
CA MET A 12 9.95 6.23 -15.78
C MET A 12 11.23 7.07 -15.88
N CYS A 13 11.39 7.85 -16.97
CA CYS A 13 12.55 8.74 -17.12
C CYS A 13 12.57 9.83 -16.04
N ALA A 14 11.42 10.44 -15.74
CA ALA A 14 11.29 11.47 -14.73
C ALA A 14 11.66 10.94 -13.33
N VAL A 15 11.15 9.76 -12.96
CA VAL A 15 11.50 9.09 -11.70
C VAL A 15 12.99 8.77 -11.63
N TYR A 16 13.60 8.29 -12.72
CA TYR A 16 15.03 8.03 -12.77
C TYR A 16 15.84 9.30 -12.50
N LEU A 17 15.47 10.41 -13.15
CA LEU A 17 16.13 11.71 -12.94
C LEU A 17 15.93 12.23 -11.52
N LEU A 18 14.70 12.24 -10.98
CA LEU A 18 14.43 12.71 -9.62
C LEU A 18 15.16 11.93 -8.54
N LYS A 19 15.40 10.63 -8.76
CA LYS A 19 16.20 9.80 -7.84
C LYS A 19 17.68 10.14 -7.89
N ALA A 20 18.19 10.53 -9.05
CA ALA A 20 19.59 10.93 -9.21
C ALA A 20 19.83 12.39 -8.79
N ASP A 21 18.84 13.25 -9.03
CA ASP A 21 18.87 14.68 -8.78
C ASP A 21 17.45 15.20 -8.47
N PRO A 22 17.10 15.39 -7.18
CA PRO A 22 15.82 15.94 -6.78
C PRO A 22 15.55 17.36 -7.31
N GLU A 23 16.59 18.15 -7.61
CA GLU A 23 16.44 19.52 -8.12
C GLU A 23 15.99 19.55 -9.59
N ALA A 24 16.07 18.42 -10.29
CA ALA A 24 15.56 18.26 -11.66
C ALA A 24 14.04 18.44 -11.78
N TYR A 25 13.30 18.55 -10.66
CA TYR A 25 11.85 18.70 -10.65
C TYR A 25 11.36 19.83 -11.54
N THR A 26 11.91 21.05 -11.42
CA THR A 26 11.45 22.20 -12.22
C THR A 26 11.60 21.94 -13.72
N VAL A 27 12.71 21.32 -14.14
CA VAL A 27 12.93 20.96 -15.55
C VAL A 27 11.95 19.88 -16.01
N ILE A 28 11.65 18.89 -15.15
CA ILE A 28 10.69 17.84 -15.46
C ILE A 28 9.28 18.43 -15.58
N GLU A 29 8.90 19.36 -14.71
CA GLU A 29 7.62 20.07 -14.74
C GLU A 29 7.47 20.89 -16.03
N ASP A 30 8.49 21.61 -16.44
CA ASP A 30 8.48 22.37 -17.71
C ASP A 30 8.28 21.45 -18.93
N VAL A 31 9.00 20.32 -18.97
CA VAL A 31 8.86 19.34 -20.06
C VAL A 31 7.50 18.64 -19.99
N LEU A 32 6.99 18.37 -18.79
CA LEU A 32 5.65 17.82 -18.60
C LEU A 32 4.63 18.77 -19.24
N VAL A 33 4.56 20.03 -18.81
CA VAL A 33 3.61 21.01 -19.35
C VAL A 33 3.74 21.18 -20.86
N LYS A 34 4.96 21.21 -21.38
CA LYS A 34 5.23 21.36 -22.81
C LYS A 34 4.77 20.16 -23.65
N ASN A 35 5.16 18.96 -23.26
CA ASN A 35 4.87 17.75 -24.04
C ASN A 35 3.43 17.30 -23.86
N PHE A 36 2.79 17.82 -22.82
CA PHE A 36 1.52 17.34 -22.38
C PHE A 36 0.52 18.46 -22.00
N PRO A 37 0.06 19.28 -22.98
CA PRO A 37 -0.75 20.47 -22.73
C PRO A 37 -2.24 20.22 -22.41
N ASP A 38 -2.94 19.33 -23.15
CA ASP A 38 -4.42 19.32 -23.16
C ASP A 38 -5.11 18.04 -22.61
N SER A 39 -4.44 16.88 -22.52
CA SER A 39 -5.05 15.62 -22.05
C SER A 39 -4.49 15.09 -20.72
N LEU A 40 -3.72 15.91 -19.99
CA LEU A 40 -2.62 15.37 -19.16
C LEU A 40 -2.59 15.79 -17.69
N ARG A 41 -3.62 16.47 -17.21
CA ARG A 41 -3.85 16.59 -15.77
C ARG A 41 -4.58 15.38 -15.17
N ASN A 42 -5.17 14.53 -16.02
CA ASN A 42 -5.99 13.39 -15.57
C ASN A 42 -5.43 12.02 -15.99
N HIS A 43 -4.24 11.96 -16.61
CA HIS A 43 -3.62 10.66 -16.91
C HIS A 43 -3.03 10.06 -15.62
N PRO A 44 -3.40 8.85 -15.19
CA PRO A 44 -3.03 8.31 -13.88
C PRO A 44 -1.52 8.26 -13.60
N ILE A 45 -0.70 7.93 -14.61
CA ILE A 45 0.77 7.95 -14.48
C ILE A 45 1.30 9.35 -14.18
N LEU A 46 0.73 10.40 -14.79
CA LEU A 46 1.21 11.77 -14.61
C LEU A 46 0.69 12.37 -13.31
N MET A 47 -0.54 12.03 -12.91
CA MET A 47 -1.05 12.34 -11.58
C MET A 47 -0.17 11.71 -10.50
N GLY A 48 0.20 10.43 -10.68
CA GLY A 48 1.11 9.73 -9.78
C GLY A 48 2.49 10.38 -9.74
N LEU A 49 3.03 10.81 -10.88
CA LEU A 49 4.30 11.54 -10.93
C LEU A 49 4.23 12.88 -10.21
N GLN A 50 3.18 13.67 -10.42
CA GLN A 50 2.97 14.94 -9.71
C GLN A 50 2.88 14.73 -8.20
N GLN A 51 2.15 13.71 -7.76
CA GLN A 51 2.05 13.37 -6.34
C GLN A 51 3.37 12.86 -5.76
N PHE A 52 4.13 12.06 -6.51
CA PHE A 52 5.44 11.58 -6.09
C PHE A 52 6.45 12.72 -5.97
N SER A 53 6.34 13.72 -6.84
CA SER A 53 7.30 14.82 -6.93
C SER A 53 6.92 16.03 -6.06
N GLY A 54 5.63 16.18 -5.72
CA GLY A 54 5.08 17.34 -5.02
C GLY A 54 4.95 17.15 -3.51
N ASN A 55 5.35 18.20 -2.77
CA ASN A 55 5.14 18.53 -1.36
C ASN A 55 5.23 17.41 -0.30
N ALA A 56 6.14 17.61 0.65
CA ALA A 56 6.06 16.96 1.95
C ALA A 56 4.69 17.27 2.60
N VAL A 57 3.93 16.21 2.87
CA VAL A 57 2.75 16.26 3.72
C VAL A 57 3.15 16.76 5.10
N ARG A 58 2.41 17.73 5.65
CA ARG A 58 2.68 18.27 6.98
C ARG A 58 2.38 17.22 8.05
N ASP A 59 3.25 17.08 9.05
CA ASP A 59 3.07 16.06 10.09
C ASP A 59 1.75 16.22 10.87
N ALA A 60 1.31 17.45 11.13
CA ALA A 60 0.02 17.73 11.77
C ALA A 60 -1.19 17.19 10.96
N GLU A 61 -1.10 17.13 9.63
CA GLU A 61 -2.14 16.50 8.80
C GLU A 61 -2.13 14.97 8.96
N LYS A 62 -0.95 14.37 9.13
CA LYS A 62 -0.78 12.92 9.31
C LYS A 62 -1.34 12.44 10.64
N GLU A 63 -1.04 13.13 11.75
CA GLU A 63 -1.56 12.75 13.07
C GLU A 63 -3.09 12.74 13.10
N LYS A 64 -3.71 13.77 12.50
CA LYS A 64 -5.17 13.84 12.33
C LYS A 64 -5.68 12.67 11.49
N VAL A 65 -5.01 12.37 10.38
CA VAL A 65 -5.39 11.25 9.49
C VAL A 65 -5.32 9.92 10.23
N LEU A 66 -4.23 9.64 10.94
CA LEU A 66 -4.08 8.41 11.72
C LEU A 66 -5.16 8.30 12.79
N SER A 67 -5.39 9.37 13.55
CA SER A 67 -6.43 9.40 14.59
C SER A 67 -7.83 9.08 14.03
N VAL A 68 -8.14 9.59 12.84
CA VAL A 68 -9.42 9.33 12.15
C VAL A 68 -9.49 7.91 11.62
N LEU A 69 -8.46 7.43 10.90
CA LEU A 69 -8.46 6.11 10.27
C LEU A 69 -8.43 4.97 11.29
N LEU A 70 -7.75 5.13 12.43
CA LEU A 70 -7.69 4.10 13.47
C LEU A 70 -8.91 4.12 14.39
N SER A 71 -9.72 5.19 14.36
CA SER A 71 -10.95 5.29 15.15
C SER A 71 -11.98 4.20 14.79
N LYS A 72 -12.77 3.75 15.78
CA LYS A 72 -13.86 2.77 15.58
C LYS A 72 -14.93 3.21 14.57
N GLY A 73 -15.05 4.51 14.31
CA GLY A 73 -16.03 5.09 13.40
C GLY A 73 -15.64 5.02 11.92
N PHE A 74 -14.36 4.80 11.60
CA PHE A 74 -13.93 4.57 10.23
C PHE A 74 -14.25 3.12 9.83
N LEU A 75 -14.89 2.90 8.68
CA LEU A 75 -15.29 1.56 8.18
C LEU A 75 -15.95 0.67 9.27
N PRO A 76 -17.09 1.12 9.85
CA PRO A 76 -17.73 0.41 10.95
C PRO A 76 -18.26 -0.95 10.49
N GLY A 77 -18.08 -1.99 11.33
CA GLY A 77 -18.54 -3.35 11.03
C GLY A 77 -17.64 -4.14 10.07
N GLU A 78 -16.61 -3.52 9.52
CA GLU A 78 -15.64 -4.18 8.63
C GLU A 78 -14.43 -4.70 9.42
N THR A 79 -13.90 -5.84 8.99
CA THR A 79 -12.56 -6.26 9.38
C THR A 79 -11.56 -5.38 8.61
N VAL A 80 -10.60 -4.75 9.31
CA VAL A 80 -9.64 -3.85 8.67
C VAL A 80 -8.21 -4.27 8.96
N LEU A 81 -7.45 -4.51 7.90
CA LEU A 81 -6.01 -4.75 7.95
C LEU A 81 -5.30 -3.41 7.79
N PHE A 82 -4.58 -2.95 8.81
CA PHE A 82 -3.77 -1.74 8.71
C PHE A 82 -2.32 -2.12 8.40
N SER A 83 -1.76 -1.56 7.33
CA SER A 83 -0.36 -1.69 6.96
C SER A 83 0.32 -0.33 7.09
N PHE A 84 1.07 -0.16 8.17
CA PHE A 84 1.82 1.04 8.48
C PHE A 84 3.20 0.97 7.85
N GLN A 85 3.57 1.98 7.07
CA GLN A 85 4.80 1.98 6.29
C GLN A 85 5.64 3.24 6.58
N ARG A 86 6.95 3.15 6.38
CA ARG A 86 7.82 4.34 6.26
C ARG A 86 7.81 4.85 4.84
N LYS A 87 7.89 6.17 4.65
CA LYS A 87 8.06 6.76 3.31
C LYS A 87 9.25 6.14 2.58
N ASN A 88 10.38 5.95 3.27
CA ASN A 88 11.45 5.11 2.77
C ASN A 88 11.10 3.61 2.91
N ARG A 89 10.68 3.00 1.80
CA ARG A 89 10.29 1.59 1.72
C ARG A 89 11.46 0.59 1.85
N ASP A 90 12.70 1.06 2.03
CA ASP A 90 13.79 0.18 2.46
C ASP A 90 13.64 -0.27 3.93
N TYR A 91 12.85 0.42 4.73
CA TYR A 91 12.55 0.02 6.10
C TYR A 91 11.22 -0.72 6.19
N PRO A 92 11.18 -1.92 6.81
CA PRO A 92 9.94 -2.67 6.98
C PRO A 92 8.89 -1.88 7.74
N GLY A 93 7.66 -1.95 7.25
CA GLY A 93 6.49 -1.51 7.97
C GLY A 93 6.01 -2.55 8.98
N MET A 94 4.80 -2.31 9.47
CA MET A 94 4.13 -3.17 10.44
C MET A 94 2.66 -3.33 10.05
N VAL A 95 2.11 -4.52 10.24
CA VAL A 95 0.70 -4.81 10.01
C VAL A 95 -0.04 -5.03 11.32
N MET A 96 -1.28 -4.56 11.41
CA MET A 96 -2.21 -4.80 12.52
C MET A 96 -3.60 -5.16 11.98
N VAL A 97 -4.43 -5.83 12.80
CA VAL A 97 -5.78 -6.23 12.40
C VAL A 97 -6.80 -5.65 13.38
N ARG A 98 -7.80 -4.95 12.84
CA ARG A 98 -8.98 -4.50 13.57
C ARG A 98 -10.18 -5.39 13.23
N LYS A 99 -10.86 -5.84 14.27
CA LYS A 99 -12.04 -6.71 14.19
C LYS A 99 -13.28 -5.88 13.79
N ARG A 100 -14.34 -6.57 13.39
CA ARG A 100 -15.64 -5.95 13.04
C ARG A 100 -16.27 -5.15 14.18
N ASP A 101 -15.96 -5.52 15.43
CA ASP A 101 -16.40 -4.80 16.64
C ASP A 101 -15.63 -3.48 16.89
N GLY A 102 -14.65 -3.15 16.04
CA GLY A 102 -13.81 -1.97 16.13
C GLY A 102 -12.61 -2.11 17.06
N SER A 103 -12.47 -3.20 17.81
CA SER A 103 -11.29 -3.46 18.64
C SER A 103 -10.18 -4.16 17.84
N PHE A 104 -8.93 -3.91 18.21
CA PHE A 104 -7.77 -4.55 17.59
C PHE A 104 -7.59 -5.99 18.09
N VAL A 105 -7.12 -6.88 17.21
CA VAL A 105 -6.72 -8.24 17.57
C VAL A 105 -5.57 -8.15 18.58
N LYS A 106 -5.61 -9.04 19.59
CA LYS A 106 -4.55 -9.19 20.57
C LYS A 106 -3.96 -10.59 20.52
N GLU A 107 -2.65 -10.69 20.67
CA GLU A 107 -1.90 -11.94 20.84
C GLU A 107 -1.24 -11.87 22.22
N GLN A 108 -1.52 -12.84 23.10
CA GLN A 108 -0.97 -12.86 24.47
C GLN A 108 -1.20 -11.56 25.28
N ASN A 109 -2.38 -10.95 25.14
CA ASN A 109 -2.78 -9.66 25.74
C ASN A 109 -2.12 -8.39 25.17
N GLU A 110 -1.17 -8.52 24.25
CA GLU A 110 -0.59 -7.39 23.50
C GLU A 110 -1.30 -7.21 22.15
N TYR A 111 -1.23 -6.02 21.57
CA TYR A 111 -1.78 -5.81 20.22
C TYR A 111 -1.05 -6.71 19.23
N PHE A 112 -1.80 -7.49 18.44
CA PHE A 112 -1.19 -8.28 17.39
C PHE A 112 -0.52 -7.34 16.38
N HIS A 113 0.75 -7.64 16.08
CA HIS A 113 1.45 -7.03 14.97
C HIS A 113 2.50 -7.97 14.36
N ALA A 114 2.83 -7.73 13.09
CA ALA A 114 3.93 -8.41 12.40
C ALA A 114 4.66 -7.43 11.46
N PRO A 115 5.98 -7.60 11.22
CA PRO A 115 6.68 -6.83 10.20
C PRO A 115 6.10 -7.10 8.81
N GLN A 116 5.96 -6.05 7.99
CA GLN A 116 5.44 -6.17 6.63
C GLN A 116 6.14 -5.18 5.69
N LEU A 117 6.74 -5.69 4.62
CA LEU A 117 7.46 -4.92 3.63
C LEU A 117 6.54 -4.59 2.44
N ALA A 118 6.40 -3.30 2.13
CA ALA A 118 5.60 -2.77 1.02
C ALA A 118 6.46 -2.32 -0.18
N ARG A 119 7.59 -3.01 -0.39
CA ARG A 119 8.66 -2.60 -1.30
C ARG A 119 8.65 -3.43 -2.59
N GLY A 120 8.56 -2.75 -3.72
CA GLY A 120 8.82 -3.35 -5.03
C GLY A 120 10.31 -3.61 -5.21
N ILE A 121 10.73 -4.67 -5.91
CA ILE A 121 12.14 -5.06 -6.08
C ILE A 121 13.00 -3.91 -6.64
N ALA A 122 12.48 -3.20 -7.65
CA ALA A 122 13.13 -2.05 -8.28
C ALA A 122 12.94 -0.72 -7.51
N ASN A 123 12.24 -0.73 -6.36
CA ASN A 123 11.87 0.45 -5.57
C ASN A 123 11.17 1.54 -6.40
N LEU A 124 10.42 1.17 -7.43
CA LEU A 124 9.72 2.16 -8.26
C LEU A 124 8.57 2.80 -7.46
N PRO A 125 8.17 4.05 -7.75
CA PRO A 125 7.00 4.67 -7.15
C PRO A 125 5.71 3.92 -7.42
N PHE A 126 4.70 4.19 -6.60
CA PHE A 126 3.45 3.42 -6.53
C PHE A 126 2.66 3.31 -7.84
N PHE A 127 2.76 4.33 -8.70
CA PHE A 127 2.02 4.44 -9.95
C PHE A 127 2.69 3.71 -11.12
N LEU A 128 3.93 3.22 -10.95
CA LEU A 128 4.64 2.44 -11.95
C LEU A 128 4.49 0.94 -11.68
N THR A 129 4.40 0.15 -12.74
CA THR A 129 4.35 -1.32 -12.67
C THR A 129 5.53 -1.86 -11.85
N LYS A 130 5.24 -2.81 -10.95
CA LYS A 130 6.18 -3.38 -9.98
C LYS A 130 6.79 -2.38 -8.97
N GLY A 131 6.17 -1.23 -8.81
CA GLY A 131 6.53 -0.25 -7.78
C GLY A 131 6.09 -0.65 -6.38
N ASN A 132 6.45 0.19 -5.42
CA ASN A 132 6.06 0.08 -4.02
C ASN A 132 4.54 0.08 -3.86
N THR A 133 4.05 -0.55 -2.80
CA THR A 133 2.60 -0.63 -2.54
C THR A 133 2.03 0.78 -2.31
N PRO A 134 0.98 1.18 -3.06
CA PRO A 134 0.33 2.48 -2.89
C PRO A 134 -0.38 2.58 -1.53
N GLN A 135 -0.38 3.79 -0.98
CA GLN A 135 -1.21 4.19 0.16
C GLN A 135 -2.69 4.32 -0.21
N GLY A 136 -3.57 4.04 0.75
CA GLY A 136 -5.02 4.10 0.55
C GLY A 136 -5.71 2.77 0.86
N LEU A 137 -6.94 2.65 0.36
CA LEU A 137 -7.82 1.53 0.64
C LEU A 137 -7.77 0.49 -0.48
N TYR A 138 -7.79 -0.78 -0.06
CA TYR A 138 -8.02 -1.95 -0.91
C TYR A 138 -9.19 -2.74 -0.35
N ARG A 139 -9.93 -3.45 -1.21
CA ARG A 139 -10.94 -4.43 -0.77
C ARG A 139 -10.28 -5.79 -0.56
N MET A 140 -10.42 -6.39 0.62
CA MET A 140 -10.13 -7.80 0.84
C MET A 140 -11.34 -8.64 0.46
N PHE A 141 -11.13 -9.72 -0.30
CA PHE A 141 -12.22 -10.55 -0.82
C PHE A 141 -11.98 -12.07 -0.67
N GLY A 142 -11.04 -12.46 0.19
CA GLY A 142 -10.82 -13.86 0.55
C GLY A 142 -9.36 -14.21 0.82
N PHE A 143 -9.14 -15.49 1.06
CA PHE A 143 -7.81 -16.09 1.12
C PHE A 143 -7.51 -16.84 -0.19
N GLY A 144 -6.24 -16.98 -0.52
CA GLY A 144 -5.77 -17.77 -1.66
C GLY A 144 -4.50 -18.52 -1.33
N VAL A 145 -4.10 -19.43 -2.21
CA VAL A 145 -2.79 -20.10 -2.17
C VAL A 145 -2.13 -19.89 -3.53
N SER A 146 -0.90 -19.39 -3.52
CA SER A 146 -0.20 -19.07 -4.76
C SER A 146 0.39 -20.32 -5.40
N ARG A 147 0.40 -20.37 -6.73
CA ARG A 147 1.21 -21.33 -7.50
C ARG A 147 2.63 -20.80 -7.76
N ASN A 148 2.88 -19.52 -7.48
CA ASN A 148 4.20 -18.93 -7.60
C ASN A 148 5.09 -19.44 -6.45
N GLN A 149 6.17 -20.12 -6.80
CA GLN A 149 7.09 -20.70 -5.84
C GLN A 149 7.64 -19.65 -4.88
N SER A 150 7.98 -18.44 -5.34
CA SER A 150 8.54 -17.35 -4.53
C SER A 150 7.58 -16.81 -3.46
N ILE A 151 6.27 -17.05 -3.61
CA ILE A 151 5.25 -16.71 -2.61
C ILE A 151 5.05 -17.89 -1.64
N GLY A 152 5.05 -19.10 -2.18
CA GLY A 152 4.92 -20.32 -1.39
C GLY A 152 3.47 -20.73 -1.09
N PRO A 153 3.31 -21.81 -0.31
CA PRO A 153 2.03 -22.46 -0.07
C PRO A 153 1.24 -21.85 1.10
N THR A 154 1.84 -20.98 1.91
CA THR A 154 1.13 -20.29 2.99
C THR A 154 -0.01 -19.44 2.40
N ALA A 155 -1.18 -19.48 3.05
CA ALA A 155 -2.32 -18.71 2.58
C ALA A 155 -2.00 -17.21 2.51
N ASN A 156 -2.42 -16.59 1.41
CA ASN A 156 -2.31 -15.15 1.18
C ASN A 156 -3.68 -14.50 1.33
N ILE A 157 -3.69 -13.18 1.56
CA ILE A 157 -4.90 -12.36 1.59
C ILE A 157 -5.09 -11.78 0.20
N GLN A 158 -6.20 -12.15 -0.43
CA GLN A 158 -6.59 -11.63 -1.74
C GLN A 158 -7.21 -10.25 -1.54
N MET A 159 -6.61 -9.25 -2.18
CA MET A 159 -7.06 -7.86 -2.13
C MET A 159 -6.98 -7.23 -3.53
N GLY A 160 -7.67 -6.11 -3.73
CA GLY A 160 -7.66 -5.41 -5.00
C GLY A 160 -7.95 -3.92 -4.82
N MET A 161 -7.43 -3.13 -5.76
CA MET A 161 -7.54 -1.67 -5.75
C MET A 161 -8.88 -1.18 -6.32
N PRO A 162 -9.22 0.09 -6.08
CA PRO A 162 -10.21 0.79 -6.91
C PRO A 162 -9.79 0.72 -8.38
N VAL A 163 -10.76 0.72 -9.29
CA VAL A 163 -10.56 0.61 -10.76
C VAL A 163 -10.03 -0.74 -11.24
N GLU A 164 -9.22 -1.46 -10.46
CA GLU A 164 -8.88 -2.87 -10.70
C GLU A 164 -10.12 -3.76 -10.47
N LEU A 165 -10.81 -3.58 -9.35
CA LEU A 165 -12.07 -4.26 -9.07
C LEU A 165 -13.24 -3.45 -9.60
N SER A 166 -14.33 -4.13 -9.99
CA SER A 166 -15.60 -3.44 -10.24
C SER A 166 -16.10 -2.76 -8.96
N ARG A 167 -16.88 -1.69 -9.12
CA ARG A 167 -17.53 -0.99 -7.99
C ARG A 167 -18.35 -1.96 -7.15
N GLU A 168 -19.14 -2.82 -7.78
CA GLU A 168 -19.93 -3.84 -7.07
C GLU A 168 -19.07 -4.70 -6.14
N LYS A 169 -17.91 -5.17 -6.62
CA LYS A 169 -17.00 -6.03 -5.85
C LYS A 169 -16.24 -5.25 -4.77
N PHE A 170 -15.81 -4.03 -5.07
CA PHE A 170 -15.05 -3.21 -4.13
C PHE A 170 -15.90 -2.74 -2.94
N PHE A 171 -17.12 -2.25 -3.20
CA PHE A 171 -18.04 -1.79 -2.16
C PHE A 171 -18.89 -2.91 -1.54
N ASP A 172 -18.76 -4.14 -2.05
CA ASP A 172 -19.63 -5.27 -1.70
C ASP A 172 -21.12 -4.93 -1.82
N ASN A 173 -21.46 -4.25 -2.91
CA ASN A 173 -22.80 -3.71 -3.13
C ASN A 173 -23.22 -3.86 -4.59
N ARG A 174 -24.08 -4.84 -4.88
CA ARG A 174 -24.58 -5.15 -6.24
C ARG A 174 -25.35 -4.00 -6.92
N LYS A 175 -25.70 -2.94 -6.19
CA LYS A 175 -26.34 -1.74 -6.76
C LYS A 175 -25.33 -0.75 -7.33
N MET A 176 -24.06 -0.84 -6.92
CA MET A 176 -22.98 0.05 -7.39
C MET A 176 -22.46 -0.39 -8.75
N LYS A 177 -23.22 -0.08 -9.81
CA LYS A 177 -22.90 -0.43 -11.20
C LYS A 177 -22.23 0.71 -11.96
N GLY A 178 -21.54 0.36 -13.04
CA GLY A 178 -20.93 1.31 -13.97
C GLY A 178 -19.47 1.62 -13.65
N ASP A 179 -18.95 2.64 -14.31
CA ASP A 179 -17.54 3.00 -14.24
C ASP A 179 -17.20 3.71 -12.93
N TRP A 180 -15.92 3.63 -12.55
CA TRP A 180 -15.37 4.32 -11.40
C TRP A 180 -15.21 5.81 -11.65
N SER A 181 -15.60 6.61 -10.66
CA SER A 181 -15.15 7.98 -10.49
C SER A 181 -14.27 8.11 -9.25
N MET A 182 -13.45 9.16 -9.20
CA MET A 182 -12.67 9.45 -7.99
C MET A 182 -13.57 9.81 -6.80
N GLU A 183 -14.76 10.37 -7.08
CA GLU A 183 -15.74 10.70 -6.05
C GLU A 183 -16.27 9.45 -5.34
N ASP A 184 -16.46 8.34 -6.07
CA ASP A 184 -16.83 7.06 -5.45
C ASP A 184 -15.79 6.65 -4.39
N TYR A 185 -14.51 6.77 -4.71
CA TYR A 185 -13.43 6.48 -3.77
C TYR A 185 -13.41 7.48 -2.60
N ARG A 186 -13.57 8.78 -2.90
CA ARG A 186 -13.58 9.84 -1.90
C ARG A 186 -14.67 9.65 -0.83
N GLN A 187 -15.81 9.06 -1.20
CA GLN A 187 -16.91 8.79 -0.26
C GLN A 187 -16.56 7.76 0.81
N LEU A 188 -15.56 6.89 0.60
CA LEU A 188 -15.05 5.97 1.63
C LEU A 188 -14.27 6.67 2.73
N LEU A 189 -13.69 7.83 2.40
CA LEU A 189 -12.87 8.60 3.31
C LEU A 189 -13.75 9.52 4.17
N PRO A 190 -13.53 9.57 5.50
CA PRO A 190 -14.16 10.56 6.36
C PRO A 190 -13.85 11.97 5.87
N GLU A 191 -14.83 12.87 5.96
CA GLU A 191 -14.74 14.23 5.40
C GLU A 191 -13.47 14.97 5.84
N SER A 192 -13.09 14.82 7.11
CA SER A 192 -11.96 15.49 7.74
C SER A 192 -10.57 15.09 7.18
N VAL A 193 -10.49 14.02 6.37
CA VAL A 193 -9.25 13.49 5.78
C VAL A 193 -9.30 13.39 4.25
N ARG A 194 -10.39 13.83 3.60
CA ARG A 194 -10.55 13.72 2.13
C ARG A 194 -9.53 14.51 1.33
N ASP A 195 -8.95 15.56 1.90
CA ASP A 195 -7.93 16.37 1.23
C ASP A 195 -6.51 15.78 1.37
N TYR A 196 -6.38 14.69 2.13
CA TYR A 196 -5.11 13.99 2.30
C TYR A 196 -4.77 13.16 1.05
N LYS A 197 -4.11 13.81 0.09
CA LYS A 197 -3.74 13.25 -1.23
C LYS A 197 -3.08 11.86 -1.18
N PRO A 198 -2.19 11.52 -0.21
CA PRO A 198 -1.60 10.18 -0.17
C PRO A 198 -2.61 9.04 -0.08
N LEU A 199 -3.80 9.24 0.47
CA LEU A 199 -4.82 8.18 0.49
C LEU A 199 -5.37 7.84 -0.90
N TYR A 200 -5.10 8.63 -1.94
CA TYR A 200 -5.57 8.38 -3.30
C TYR A 200 -4.57 7.59 -4.15
N GLU A 201 -3.41 7.20 -3.61
CA GLU A 201 -2.42 6.45 -4.38
C GLU A 201 -2.98 5.13 -4.91
N THR A 202 -3.83 4.42 -4.16
CA THR A 202 -4.49 3.19 -4.64
C THR A 202 -5.41 3.44 -5.82
N TYR A 203 -6.22 4.50 -5.78
CA TYR A 203 -7.10 4.87 -6.89
C TYR A 203 -6.28 5.22 -8.14
N ILE A 204 -5.22 6.02 -7.97
CA ILE A 204 -4.34 6.44 -9.07
C ILE A 204 -3.60 5.22 -9.64
N ALA A 205 -3.07 4.34 -8.79
CA ALA A 205 -2.36 3.14 -9.20
C ALA A 205 -3.28 2.18 -9.97
N GLY A 206 -4.49 1.90 -9.45
CA GLY A 206 -5.47 1.07 -10.15
C GLY A 206 -5.88 1.66 -11.49
N SER A 207 -6.11 2.98 -11.54
CA SER A 207 -6.36 3.70 -12.80
C SER A 207 -5.19 3.64 -13.78
N ALA A 208 -3.94 3.58 -13.28
CA ALA A 208 -2.74 3.41 -14.09
C ALA A 208 -2.56 1.98 -14.64
N GLY A 209 -3.42 1.05 -14.22
CA GLY A 209 -3.38 -0.37 -14.59
C GLY A 209 -2.50 -1.22 -13.68
N ARG A 210 -2.17 -0.76 -12.46
CA ARG A 210 -1.60 -1.65 -11.42
C ARG A 210 -2.69 -2.62 -10.97
N ASN A 211 -2.30 -3.85 -10.69
CA ASN A 211 -3.20 -4.92 -10.27
C ASN A 211 -2.44 -5.98 -9.44
N GLU A 212 -3.19 -6.97 -8.93
CA GLU A 212 -2.67 -8.20 -8.31
C GLU A 212 -1.76 -7.98 -7.10
N ILE A 213 -1.93 -6.85 -6.41
CA ILE A 213 -1.29 -6.59 -5.12
C ILE A 213 -2.02 -7.43 -4.07
N ILE A 214 -1.31 -8.38 -3.45
CA ILE A 214 -1.84 -9.23 -2.38
C ILE A 214 -0.95 -9.15 -1.13
N ALA A 215 -1.45 -9.60 0.03
CA ALA A 215 -0.62 -9.76 1.22
C ALA A 215 -0.20 -11.22 1.38
N HIS A 216 1.10 -11.49 1.36
CA HIS A 216 1.62 -12.85 1.31
C HIS A 216 2.98 -13.01 2.01
N GLY A 217 3.36 -14.26 2.28
CA GLY A 217 4.68 -14.61 2.80
C GLY A 217 5.72 -14.73 1.69
N THR A 218 6.80 -15.48 1.90
CA THR A 218 7.79 -15.69 0.85
C THR A 218 8.58 -16.94 1.10
N THR A 219 9.03 -17.59 0.03
CA THR A 219 10.01 -18.69 0.09
C THR A 219 11.39 -18.26 -0.40
N ILE A 220 11.54 -16.98 -0.79
CA ILE A 220 12.83 -16.45 -1.24
C ILE A 220 13.79 -16.48 -0.07
N ASP A 221 14.98 -17.04 -0.29
CA ASP A 221 16.03 -17.05 0.73
C ASP A 221 16.42 -15.60 1.09
N PRO A 222 16.21 -15.16 2.34
CA PRO A 222 16.55 -13.80 2.75
C PRO A 222 18.06 -13.53 2.73
N SER A 223 18.92 -14.56 2.62
CA SER A 223 20.38 -14.41 2.54
C SER A 223 20.84 -13.53 1.37
N TYR A 224 20.06 -13.48 0.27
CA TYR A 224 20.31 -12.59 -0.87
C TYR A 224 20.29 -11.10 -0.51
N TYR A 225 19.72 -10.75 0.64
CA TYR A 225 19.52 -9.37 1.08
C TYR A 225 20.28 -9.02 2.36
N ILE A 226 21.24 -9.85 2.79
CA ILE A 226 22.12 -9.53 3.91
C ILE A 226 22.77 -8.16 3.69
N GLY A 227 22.75 -7.31 4.72
CA GLY A 227 23.27 -5.95 4.68
C GLY A 227 22.29 -4.90 4.13
N LYS A 228 21.08 -5.30 3.71
CA LYS A 228 20.02 -4.34 3.34
C LYS A 228 19.18 -3.96 4.58
N PRO A 229 18.66 -2.72 4.66
CA PRO A 229 17.86 -2.29 5.82
C PRO A 229 16.56 -3.09 6.03
N TYR A 230 16.04 -3.70 4.97
CA TYR A 230 14.85 -4.55 5.04
C TYR A 230 15.15 -6.00 5.40
N TYR A 231 16.41 -6.43 5.51
CA TYR A 231 16.73 -7.79 5.97
C TYR A 231 16.13 -8.03 7.37
N PRO A 232 15.48 -9.18 7.65
CA PRO A 232 15.43 -10.41 6.85
C PRO A 232 14.18 -10.55 5.94
N MET A 233 13.54 -9.45 5.58
CA MET A 233 12.41 -9.44 4.65
C MET A 233 12.91 -9.48 3.20
N THR A 234 12.04 -9.87 2.27
CA THR A 234 12.34 -9.89 0.82
C THR A 234 11.39 -8.98 0.06
N PRO A 235 11.89 -8.09 -0.82
CA PRO A 235 11.02 -7.28 -1.67
C PRO A 235 10.28 -8.14 -2.71
N THR A 236 9.16 -7.63 -3.20
CA THR A 236 8.27 -8.33 -4.15
C THR A 236 8.04 -7.47 -5.40
N GLU A 237 7.02 -7.78 -6.20
CA GLU A 237 6.59 -6.91 -7.30
C GLU A 237 5.60 -5.82 -6.85
N GLY A 238 5.61 -5.45 -5.57
CA GLY A 238 4.76 -4.40 -4.99
C GLY A 238 3.66 -4.91 -4.07
N CYS A 239 3.66 -6.20 -3.76
CA CYS A 239 2.81 -6.83 -2.76
C CYS A 239 3.25 -6.50 -1.33
N LEU A 240 2.35 -6.73 -0.38
CA LEU A 240 2.62 -6.62 1.05
C LEU A 240 3.23 -7.94 1.56
N CYS A 241 4.54 -7.96 1.78
CA CYS A 241 5.26 -9.19 2.10
C CYS A 241 5.58 -9.32 3.59
N THR A 242 5.30 -10.47 4.18
CA THR A 242 5.77 -10.84 5.52
C THR A 242 6.90 -11.87 5.41
N LYS A 243 7.80 -11.93 6.39
CA LYS A 243 8.90 -12.91 6.35
C LYS A 243 8.41 -14.31 6.67
N GLU A 244 8.99 -15.27 5.98
CA GLU A 244 8.90 -16.69 6.34
C GLU A 244 10.28 -17.32 6.18
N PHE A 245 10.52 -18.39 6.94
CA PHE A 245 11.75 -19.15 6.88
C PHE A 245 11.43 -20.61 6.56
N TRP A 246 12.18 -21.19 5.63
CA TRP A 246 11.94 -22.51 5.06
C TRP A 246 13.25 -23.32 5.01
N ASP A 247 13.15 -24.63 5.25
CA ASP A 247 14.22 -25.62 5.03
C ASP A 247 13.59 -26.92 4.52
N GLY A 248 13.08 -26.87 3.28
CA GLY A 248 12.21 -27.91 2.70
C GLY A 248 10.81 -28.00 3.34
N LYS A 249 10.65 -27.49 4.57
CA LYS A 249 9.39 -27.31 5.30
C LYS A 249 9.34 -25.92 5.93
N LEU A 250 8.14 -25.46 6.26
CA LEU A 250 7.94 -24.18 6.95
C LEU A 250 8.53 -24.26 8.37
N ILE A 251 9.45 -23.35 8.70
CA ILE A 251 10.03 -23.20 10.05
C ILE A 251 9.28 -22.13 10.82
N TYR A 252 9.03 -20.98 10.19
CA TYR A 252 8.39 -19.83 10.81
C TYR A 252 7.71 -18.97 9.75
N SER A 253 6.56 -18.39 10.09
CA SER A 253 5.79 -17.56 9.16
C SER A 253 5.05 -16.44 9.88
N ASP A 254 5.47 -15.20 9.63
CA ASP A 254 4.67 -14.04 9.99
C ASP A 254 3.38 -13.97 9.16
N GLN A 255 3.39 -14.53 7.94
CA GLN A 255 2.19 -14.64 7.13
C GLN A 255 1.14 -15.51 7.81
N GLN A 256 1.51 -16.68 8.32
CA GLN A 256 0.59 -17.58 9.00
C GLN A 256 0.05 -16.96 10.29
N ARG A 257 0.89 -16.24 11.04
CA ARG A 257 0.45 -15.43 12.19
C ARG A 257 -0.60 -14.40 11.76
N LEU A 258 -0.36 -13.70 10.66
CA LEU A 258 -1.31 -12.74 10.11
C LEU A 258 -2.63 -13.40 9.67
N ILE A 259 -2.58 -14.55 8.99
CA ILE A 259 -3.78 -15.31 8.61
C ILE A 259 -4.59 -15.71 9.84
N ASN A 260 -3.92 -16.18 10.91
CA ASN A 260 -4.58 -16.54 12.16
C ASN A 260 -5.26 -15.31 12.82
N ALA A 261 -4.56 -14.17 12.84
CA ALA A 261 -5.13 -12.91 13.33
C ALA A 261 -6.37 -12.49 12.51
N MET A 262 -6.30 -12.58 11.19
CA MET A 262 -7.43 -12.30 10.29
C MET A 262 -8.62 -13.24 10.52
N LEU A 263 -8.38 -14.54 10.68
CA LEU A 263 -9.43 -15.52 11.01
C LEU A 263 -10.10 -15.18 12.34
N SER A 264 -9.32 -14.82 13.37
CA SER A 264 -9.86 -14.39 14.67
C SER A 264 -10.69 -13.09 14.60
N ALA A 265 -10.44 -12.27 13.58
CA ALA A 265 -11.10 -10.99 13.34
C ALA A 265 -12.36 -11.06 12.46
N GLY A 266 -12.74 -12.25 11.99
CA GLY A 266 -13.90 -12.46 11.11
C GLY A 266 -13.55 -12.77 9.64
N GLY A 267 -12.28 -13.03 9.34
CA GLY A 267 -11.80 -13.50 8.03
C GLY A 267 -11.35 -12.39 7.07
N ALA A 268 -11.02 -12.76 5.83
CA ALA A 268 -10.46 -11.87 4.80
C ALA A 268 -11.52 -11.18 3.92
N TYR A 269 -12.67 -10.83 4.49
CA TYR A 269 -13.65 -9.92 3.88
C TYR A 269 -13.66 -8.62 4.68
N GLY A 270 -13.28 -7.53 4.04
CA GLY A 270 -12.98 -6.30 4.74
C GLY A 270 -12.18 -5.32 3.89
N TYR A 271 -11.44 -4.43 4.52
CA TYR A 271 -10.54 -3.49 3.82
C TYR A 271 -9.09 -3.61 4.29
N VAL A 272 -8.15 -3.35 3.40
CA VAL A 272 -6.77 -3.03 3.78
C VAL A 272 -6.60 -1.52 3.69
N VAL A 273 -5.94 -0.94 4.69
CA VAL A 273 -5.50 0.45 4.70
C VAL A 273 -3.98 0.45 4.72
N VAL A 274 -3.37 0.90 3.64
CA VAL A 274 -1.91 1.15 3.60
C VAL A 274 -1.69 2.63 3.87
N ILE A 275 -0.86 2.96 4.86
CA ILE A 275 -0.62 4.35 5.26
C ILE A 275 0.83 4.56 5.67
N GLU A 276 1.42 5.68 5.24
CA GLU A 276 2.74 6.11 5.69
C GLU A 276 2.66 6.89 6.99
N LEU A 277 3.58 6.59 7.92
CA LEU A 277 3.69 7.33 9.19
C LEU A 277 4.55 8.58 9.02
N ASN A 278 5.82 8.40 8.66
CA ASN A 278 6.81 9.46 8.49
C ASN A 278 8.00 8.97 7.66
N ASP A 279 9.05 9.78 7.57
CA ASP A 279 10.28 9.55 6.83
C ASP A 279 11.46 9.11 7.70
N GLU A 280 11.18 8.60 8.92
CA GLU A 280 12.23 8.01 9.75
C GLU A 280 12.91 6.83 9.05
N GLN A 281 14.23 6.75 9.26
CA GLN A 281 15.09 5.73 8.66
C GLN A 281 15.23 4.52 9.59
N ARG A 282 14.09 3.96 10.02
CA ARG A 282 14.02 2.74 10.85
C ARG A 282 12.71 1.98 10.60
N PRO A 283 12.66 0.67 10.92
CA PRO A 283 11.41 -0.09 10.83
C PRO A 283 10.29 0.54 11.67
N VAL A 284 9.04 0.38 11.23
CA VAL A 284 7.87 0.74 12.03
C VAL A 284 7.74 -0.24 13.20
N VAL A 285 7.50 0.29 14.40
CA VAL A 285 7.26 -0.50 15.62
C VAL A 285 5.93 -0.11 16.24
N ILE A 286 5.44 -0.92 17.18
CA ILE A 286 4.13 -0.71 17.81
C ILE A 286 4.02 0.67 18.49
N ASP A 287 5.09 1.13 19.14
CA ASP A 287 5.14 2.44 19.83
C ASP A 287 4.85 3.61 18.89
N ASP A 288 5.13 3.47 17.59
CA ASP A 288 4.85 4.52 16.60
C ASP A 288 3.35 4.80 16.43
N VAL A 289 2.49 3.85 16.81
CA VAL A 289 1.04 3.94 16.59
C VAL A 289 0.20 3.83 17.86
N LEU A 290 0.79 3.44 19.00
CA LEU A 290 0.06 3.23 20.27
C LEU A 290 -0.84 4.40 20.66
N GLN A 291 -0.36 5.63 20.49
CA GLN A 291 -1.12 6.85 20.84
C GLN A 291 -2.43 7.03 20.05
N TYR A 292 -2.60 6.33 18.93
CA TYR A 292 -3.81 6.39 18.10
C TYR A 292 -4.78 5.22 18.36
N LEU A 293 -4.39 4.24 19.18
CA LEU A 293 -5.17 3.04 19.50
C LEU A 293 -6.03 3.28 20.75
N ASN A 294 -7.19 3.94 20.59
CA ASN A 294 -8.17 4.15 21.67
C ASN A 294 -9.36 3.17 21.60
#